data_AF-A0AAW5KIR0-F1
#
_entry.id   AF-A0AAW5KIR0-F1
#
_cell.length_a   1.000
_cell.length_b   1.000
_cell.length_c   1.000
_cell.angle_alpha   90.00
_cell.angle_beta   90.00
_cell.angle_gamma   90.00
#
_symmetry.space_group_name_H-M   'P 1'
#
loop_
_entity.id
_entity.type
_entity.pdbx_description
1 polymer ?
#
loop_
_entity_poly.entity_id
_entity_poly.type
_entity_poly.pdbx_seq_one_letter_code
_entity_poly.pdbx_strand_id
1 'polypeptide(L)'
;PHLHLTFVPLTKDNRLCAKEIIGNRANLTKWQDDFHAYMVEKYPDLERGESASRTGRKHIPTRLFKQAVSLSRQARAIEATLDGINPLNAGKKKEEALSMLKKWFPQMENFSGHLKKYKVTINDLLAENEKLEARAKASEKGKMKDTMERAKLKSELDNLQRLVDRIPPDILAELKRQQRHTVKER
;
A
#
# COMPACT_ATOMS: atom_id res chain seq x y z
N PRO A 1 11.96 -11.74 -0.50
CA PRO A 1 12.39 -12.23 -1.84
C PRO A 1 11.17 -12.70 -2.63
N HIS A 2 11.12 -12.46 -3.94
CA HIS A 2 10.03 -12.97 -4.81
C HIS A 2 10.62 -13.52 -6.10
N LEU A 3 9.87 -14.42 -6.76
CA LEU A 3 10.23 -15.04 -8.03
C LEU A 3 9.21 -14.64 -9.09
N HIS A 4 9.69 -14.17 -10.24
CA HIS A 4 8.89 -14.09 -11.46
C HIS A 4 9.07 -15.39 -12.24
N LEU A 5 8.03 -16.22 -12.29
CA LEU A 5 8.02 -17.46 -13.06
C LEU A 5 7.24 -17.23 -14.36
N THR A 6 7.91 -17.41 -15.49
CA THR A 6 7.28 -17.40 -16.81
C THR A 6 7.32 -18.80 -17.38
N PHE A 7 6.17 -19.33 -17.78
CA PHE A 7 6.07 -20.61 -18.47
C PHE A 7 5.32 -20.43 -19.79
N VAL A 8 5.70 -21.22 -20.79
CA VAL A 8 5.03 -21.24 -22.09
C VAL A 8 3.83 -22.17 -21.98
N PRO A 9 2.59 -21.70 -22.24
CA PRO A 9 1.40 -22.51 -22.09
C PRO A 9 1.21 -23.43 -23.31
N LEU A 10 2.07 -24.45 -23.43
CA LEU A 10 2.04 -25.44 -24.51
C LEU A 10 1.18 -26.64 -24.09
N THR A 11 0.14 -26.95 -24.85
CA THR A 11 -0.73 -28.11 -24.64
C THR A 11 -0.05 -29.40 -25.10
N LYS A 12 -0.61 -30.57 -24.75
CA LYS A 12 -0.05 -31.88 -25.14
C LYS A 12 0.02 -32.08 -26.66
N ASP A 13 -0.87 -31.43 -27.40
CA ASP A 13 -0.92 -31.38 -28.85
C ASP A 13 -0.16 -30.17 -29.45
N ASN A 14 0.76 -29.57 -28.69
CA ASN A 14 1.65 -28.48 -29.10
C ASN A 14 0.98 -27.16 -29.50
N ARG A 15 -0.24 -26.87 -29.04
CA ARG A 15 -0.89 -25.56 -29.22
C ARG A 15 -0.54 -24.62 -28.06
N LEU A 16 -0.51 -23.31 -28.34
CA LEU A 16 -0.35 -22.29 -27.32
C LEU A 16 -1.73 -21.91 -26.73
N CYS A 17 -2.08 -22.49 -25.58
CA CYS A 17 -3.38 -22.26 -24.96
C CYS A 17 -3.30 -22.17 -23.42
N ALA A 18 -3.17 -20.94 -22.91
CA ALA A 18 -3.17 -20.69 -21.46
C ALA A 18 -4.49 -21.08 -20.79
N LYS A 19 -5.62 -20.90 -21.49
CA LYS A 19 -6.94 -21.23 -20.95
C LYS A 19 -7.11 -22.73 -20.68
N GLU A 20 -6.49 -23.58 -21.48
CA GLU A 20 -6.58 -25.03 -21.31
C GLU A 20 -5.70 -25.50 -20.13
N ILE A 21 -4.55 -24.86 -19.92
CA ILE A 21 -3.59 -25.22 -18.86
C ILE A 21 -3.96 -24.61 -17.52
N ILE A 22 -4.19 -23.29 -17.48
CA ILE A 22 -4.52 -22.53 -16.26
C ILE A 22 -5.99 -22.73 -15.91
N GLY A 23 -6.84 -22.87 -16.92
CA GLY A 23 -8.27 -23.08 -16.72
C GLY A 23 -9.04 -21.82 -16.41
N ASN A 24 -10.05 -21.99 -15.54
CA ASN A 24 -10.96 -20.94 -15.10
C ASN A 24 -10.68 -20.56 -13.62
N ARG A 25 -11.57 -19.75 -13.04
CA ARG A 25 -11.47 -19.32 -11.64
C ARG A 25 -11.42 -20.49 -10.65
N ALA A 26 -12.18 -21.56 -10.88
CA ALA A 26 -12.18 -22.73 -9.99
C ALA A 26 -10.84 -23.46 -10.05
N ASN A 27 -10.28 -23.62 -11.25
CA ASN A 27 -8.96 -24.24 -11.43
C ASN A 27 -7.87 -23.41 -10.75
N LEU A 28 -7.90 -22.08 -10.87
CA LEU A 28 -6.97 -21.19 -10.17
C LEU A 28 -7.05 -21.30 -8.64
N THR A 29 -8.26 -21.43 -8.08
CA THR A 29 -8.42 -21.68 -6.64
C THR A 29 -7.79 -23.00 -6.26
N LYS A 30 -8.10 -24.08 -7.00
CA LYS A 30 -7.54 -25.41 -6.77
C LYS A 30 -6.00 -25.39 -6.86
N TRP A 31 -5.43 -24.71 -7.84
CA TRP A 31 -3.97 -24.57 -7.98
C TRP A 31 -3.30 -23.93 -6.77
N GLN A 32 -3.97 -22.97 -6.12
CA GLN A 32 -3.43 -22.40 -4.88
C GLN A 32 -3.47 -23.40 -3.72
N ASP A 33 -4.50 -24.24 -3.65
CA ASP A 33 -4.62 -25.32 -2.66
C ASP A 33 -3.52 -26.37 -2.89
N ASP A 34 -3.40 -26.87 -4.12
CA ASP A 34 -2.44 -27.90 -4.54
C ASP A 34 -0.98 -27.42 -4.35
N PHE A 35 -0.70 -26.16 -4.72
CA PHE A 35 0.63 -25.58 -4.53
C PHE A 35 1.00 -25.46 -3.04
N HIS A 36 0.05 -25.07 -2.19
CA HIS A 36 0.29 -25.01 -0.76
C HIS A 36 0.54 -26.39 -0.15
N ALA A 37 -0.26 -27.40 -0.54
CA ALA A 37 -0.07 -28.77 -0.09
C ALA A 37 1.35 -29.28 -0.40
N TYR A 38 1.84 -29.03 -1.61
CA TYR A 38 3.21 -29.36 -2.00
C TYR A 38 4.28 -28.57 -1.21
N MET A 39 4.05 -27.28 -0.98
CA MET A 39 5.03 -26.43 -0.31
C MET A 39 5.15 -26.72 1.20
N VAL A 40 4.06 -27.10 1.87
CA VAL A 40 4.05 -27.43 3.30
C VAL A 40 4.88 -28.65 3.64
N GLU A 41 4.98 -29.63 2.73
CA GLU A 41 5.84 -30.80 2.93
C GLU A 41 7.30 -30.40 3.20
N LYS A 42 7.78 -29.34 2.52
CA LYS A 42 9.15 -28.83 2.67
C LYS A 42 9.24 -27.65 3.65
N TYR A 43 8.17 -26.88 3.79
CA TYR A 43 8.11 -25.67 4.62
C TYR A 43 6.86 -25.70 5.51
N PRO A 44 6.88 -26.42 6.64
CA PRO A 44 5.70 -26.63 7.49
C PRO A 44 5.10 -25.34 8.08
N ASP A 45 5.93 -24.30 8.24
CA ASP A 45 5.53 -23.00 8.77
C ASP A 45 4.67 -22.17 7.77
N LEU A 46 4.53 -22.61 6.51
CA LEU A 46 3.72 -21.89 5.53
C LEU A 46 2.22 -22.14 5.73
N GLU A 47 1.51 -21.09 6.14
CA GLU A 47 0.06 -21.08 6.17
C GLU A 47 -0.53 -20.71 4.81
N ARG A 48 -1.69 -21.28 4.52
CA ARG A 48 -2.42 -21.00 3.29
C ARG A 48 -3.19 -19.68 3.40
N GLY A 49 -3.05 -18.82 2.38
CA GLY A 49 -3.84 -17.60 2.29
C GLY A 49 -5.34 -17.84 2.15
N GLU A 50 -6.16 -16.96 2.73
CA GLU A 50 -7.61 -17.04 2.61
C GLU A 50 -8.08 -16.79 1.17
N SER A 51 -8.96 -17.65 0.66
CA SER A 51 -9.47 -17.57 -0.70
C SER A 51 -10.25 -16.27 -0.96
N ALA A 52 -10.04 -15.66 -2.13
CA ALA A 52 -10.78 -14.47 -2.55
C ALA A 52 -12.30 -14.68 -2.68
N SER A 53 -12.75 -15.93 -2.88
CA SER A 53 -14.18 -16.27 -2.89
C SER A 53 -14.84 -16.11 -1.51
N ARG A 54 -14.10 -16.38 -0.42
CA ARG A 54 -14.57 -16.21 0.95
C ARG A 54 -14.44 -14.76 1.43
N THR A 55 -13.39 -14.07 1.03
CA THR A 55 -13.03 -12.75 1.57
C THR A 55 -13.47 -11.59 0.67
N GLY A 56 -13.79 -11.83 -0.60
CA GLY A 56 -14.11 -10.78 -1.57
C GLY A 56 -12.93 -9.86 -1.92
N ARG A 57 -11.71 -10.20 -1.48
CA ARG A 57 -10.52 -9.37 -1.65
C ARG A 57 -10.21 -9.12 -3.12
N LYS A 58 -9.90 -7.87 -3.45
CA LYS A 58 -9.45 -7.46 -4.78
C LYS A 58 -7.97 -7.17 -4.75
N HIS A 59 -7.27 -7.55 -5.82
CA HIS A 59 -5.86 -7.23 -5.97
C HIS A 59 -5.67 -5.70 -5.99
N ILE A 60 -4.80 -5.22 -5.08
CA ILE A 60 -4.35 -3.83 -5.04
C ILE A 60 -3.04 -3.75 -5.85
N PRO A 61 -3.01 -3.01 -6.97
CA PRO A 61 -1.81 -2.91 -7.79
C PRO A 61 -0.60 -2.38 -7.01
N THR A 62 0.57 -2.97 -7.23
CA THR A 62 1.84 -2.51 -6.61
C THR A 62 2.13 -1.04 -6.88
N ARG A 63 1.68 -0.50 -8.02
CA ARG A 63 1.79 0.92 -8.35
C ARG A 63 1.14 1.82 -7.30
N LEU A 64 -0.01 1.44 -6.74
CA LEU A 64 -0.67 2.24 -5.70
C LEU A 64 0.17 2.31 -4.44
N PHE A 65 0.78 1.20 -4.02
CA PHE A 65 1.70 1.19 -2.88
C PHE A 65 2.94 2.07 -3.14
N LYS A 66 3.55 1.96 -4.33
CA LYS A 66 4.70 2.81 -4.70
C LYS A 66 4.34 4.30 -4.74
N GLN A 67 3.14 4.62 -5.24
CA GLN A 67 2.64 5.99 -5.26
C GLN A 67 2.41 6.52 -3.85
N ALA A 68 1.85 5.71 -2.95
CA ALA A 68 1.70 6.05 -1.54
C ALA A 68 3.06 6.38 -0.91
N VAL A 69 4.05 5.49 -1.05
CA VAL A 69 5.41 5.69 -0.51
C VAL A 69 6.06 6.97 -1.05
N SER A 70 5.93 7.24 -2.36
CA SER A 70 6.45 8.46 -2.97
C SER A 70 5.77 9.71 -2.42
N LEU A 71 4.43 9.71 -2.32
CA LEU A 71 3.66 10.84 -1.79
C LEU A 71 4.00 11.10 -0.32
N SER A 72 4.18 10.06 0.48
CA SER A 72 4.60 10.17 1.88
C SER A 72 6.02 10.74 2.00
N ARG A 73 6.95 10.36 1.12
CA ARG A 73 8.30 10.93 1.09
C ARG A 73 8.26 12.42 0.75
N GLN A 74 7.43 12.82 -0.22
CA GLN A 74 7.24 14.22 -0.57
C GLN A 74 6.60 15.01 0.58
N ALA A 75 5.60 14.44 1.27
CA ALA A 75 4.97 15.07 2.43
C ALA A 75 6.00 15.33 3.55
N ARG A 76 6.84 14.34 3.89
CA ARG A 76 7.93 14.53 4.87
C ARG A 76 8.93 15.61 4.47
N ALA A 77 9.23 15.72 3.17
CA ALA A 77 10.11 16.76 2.68
C ALA A 77 9.47 18.16 2.81
N ILE A 78 8.16 18.27 2.57
CA ILE A 78 7.41 19.50 2.79
C ILE A 78 7.42 19.88 4.27
N GLU A 79 7.15 18.93 5.16
CA GLU A 79 7.19 19.14 6.62
C GLU A 79 8.57 19.63 7.08
N ALA A 80 9.65 18.98 6.65
CA ALA A 80 11.01 19.41 7.00
C ALA A 80 11.34 20.83 6.48
N THR A 81 10.82 21.21 5.31
CA THR A 81 10.99 22.58 4.78
C THR A 81 10.23 23.59 5.62
N LEU A 82 9.02 23.26 6.09
CA LEU A 82 8.20 24.09 6.97
C LEU A 82 8.82 24.25 8.37
N ASP A 83 9.27 23.15 8.98
CA ASP A 83 9.92 23.16 10.30
C ASP A 83 11.24 23.92 10.30
N GLY A 84 11.92 23.96 9.15
CA GLY A 84 13.18 24.68 8.97
C GLY A 84 13.03 26.18 8.70
N ILE A 85 11.83 26.75 8.84
CA ILE A 85 11.57 28.19 8.70
C ILE A 85 12.10 28.92 9.93
N ASN A 86 13.02 29.86 9.72
CA ASN A 86 13.52 30.78 10.72
C ASN A 86 13.32 32.23 10.25
N PRO A 87 13.40 33.23 11.15
CA PRO A 87 13.21 34.64 10.80
C PRO A 87 14.16 35.16 9.70
N LEU A 88 15.29 34.49 9.47
CA LEU A 88 16.31 34.87 8.48
C LEU A 88 16.07 34.26 7.10
N ASN A 89 15.28 33.18 6.99
CA ASN A 89 15.08 32.42 5.74
C ASN A 89 13.60 32.22 5.35
N ALA A 90 12.68 32.81 6.11
CA ALA A 90 11.23 32.58 6.00
C ALA A 90 10.67 32.83 4.60
N GLY A 91 11.13 33.87 3.88
CA GLY A 91 10.66 34.17 2.53
C GLY A 91 10.95 33.03 1.55
N LYS A 92 12.21 32.63 1.42
CA LYS A 92 12.64 31.58 0.47
C LYS A 92 12.05 30.22 0.79
N LYS A 93 12.04 29.82 2.07
CA LYS A 93 11.50 28.52 2.48
C LYS A 93 9.98 28.42 2.34
N LYS A 94 9.26 29.53 2.54
CA LYS A 94 7.82 29.58 2.31
C LYS A 94 7.49 29.42 0.82
N GLU A 95 8.24 30.04 -0.07
CA GLU A 95 8.09 29.87 -1.52
C GLU A 95 8.42 28.44 -1.97
N GLU A 96 9.47 27.85 -1.41
CA GLU A 96 9.87 26.46 -1.67
C GLU A 96 8.77 25.48 -1.22
N ALA A 97 8.27 25.61 0.01
CA ALA A 97 7.16 24.80 0.52
C ALA A 97 5.90 24.97 -0.35
N LEU A 98 5.58 26.19 -0.78
CA LEU A 98 4.44 26.47 -1.66
C LEU A 98 4.59 25.76 -3.03
N SER A 99 5.79 25.78 -3.62
CA SER A 99 6.08 25.09 -4.89
C SER A 99 5.93 23.58 -4.76
N MET A 100 6.41 23.00 -3.66
CA MET A 100 6.28 21.56 -3.39
C MET A 100 4.81 21.16 -3.18
N LEU A 101 4.06 21.95 -2.41
CA LEU A 101 2.63 21.73 -2.18
C LEU A 101 1.82 21.79 -3.48
N LYS A 102 2.09 22.78 -4.35
CA LYS A 102 1.42 22.90 -5.66
C LYS A 102 1.57 21.65 -6.53
N LYS A 103 2.71 20.96 -6.45
CA LYS A 103 2.95 19.70 -7.19
C LYS A 103 2.34 18.48 -6.49
N TRP A 104 2.36 18.47 -5.16
CA TRP A 104 1.90 17.34 -4.36
C TRP A 104 0.37 17.20 -4.34
N PHE A 105 -0.38 18.30 -4.25
CA PHE A 105 -1.85 18.26 -4.13
C PHE A 105 -2.56 17.54 -5.28
N PRO A 106 -2.28 17.84 -6.56
CA PRO A 106 -2.91 17.12 -7.66
C PRO A 106 -2.60 15.63 -7.67
N GLN A 107 -1.38 15.25 -7.25
CA GLN A 107 -0.99 13.84 -7.17
C GLN A 107 -1.70 13.13 -6.02
N MET A 108 -1.89 13.82 -4.89
CA MET A 108 -2.60 13.30 -3.73
C MET A 108 -4.11 13.18 -3.97
N GLU A 109 -4.72 14.15 -4.66
CA GLU A 109 -6.15 14.09 -5.03
C GLU A 109 -6.43 12.91 -5.96
N ASN A 110 -5.61 12.75 -7.00
CA ASN A 110 -5.67 11.60 -7.89
C ASN A 110 -5.46 10.27 -7.13
N PHE A 111 -4.52 10.23 -6.19
CA PHE A 111 -4.28 9.04 -5.36
C PHE A 111 -5.50 8.71 -4.49
N SER A 112 -6.10 9.70 -3.84
CA SER A 112 -7.31 9.55 -3.02
C SER A 112 -8.48 9.01 -3.85
N GLY A 113 -8.65 9.50 -5.08
CA GLY A 113 -9.64 8.98 -6.02
C GLY A 113 -9.49 7.48 -6.28
N HIS A 114 -8.25 7.03 -6.57
CA HIS A 114 -7.96 5.60 -6.74
C HIS A 114 -8.13 4.80 -5.44
N LEU A 115 -7.79 5.39 -4.29
CA LEU A 115 -7.83 4.74 -2.98
C LEU A 115 -9.26 4.41 -2.55
N LYS A 116 -10.24 5.25 -2.89
CA LYS A 116 -11.67 5.01 -2.58
C LYS A 116 -12.15 3.63 -3.04
N LYS A 117 -11.68 3.15 -4.20
CA LYS A 117 -12.04 1.84 -4.75
C LYS A 117 -11.58 0.66 -3.88
N TYR A 118 -10.47 0.83 -3.15
CA TYR A 118 -9.84 -0.21 -2.37
C TYR A 118 -10.01 -0.03 -0.85
N LYS A 119 -10.70 1.04 -0.42
CA LYS A 119 -10.84 1.40 1.00
C LYS A 119 -11.33 0.24 1.88
N VAL A 120 -12.36 -0.48 1.42
CA VAL A 120 -12.91 -1.63 2.17
C VAL A 120 -11.86 -2.74 2.29
N THR A 121 -11.26 -3.16 1.17
CA THR A 121 -10.20 -4.19 1.16
C THR A 121 -8.99 -3.80 2.01
N ILE A 122 -8.61 -2.52 2.02
CA ILE A 122 -7.51 -2.03 2.86
C ILE A 122 -7.87 -2.14 4.34
N ASN A 123 -9.07 -1.72 4.73
CA ASN A 123 -9.52 -1.81 6.13
C ASN A 123 -9.58 -3.27 6.60
N ASP A 124 -10.08 -4.18 5.78
CA ASP A 124 -10.14 -5.61 6.09
C ASP A 124 -8.73 -6.19 6.29
N LEU A 125 -7.78 -5.83 5.42
CA LEU A 125 -6.38 -6.24 5.52
C LEU A 125 -5.69 -5.65 6.76
N LEU A 126 -6.00 -4.42 7.15
CA LEU A 126 -5.45 -3.81 8.36
C LEU A 126 -5.92 -4.55 9.62
N ALA A 127 -7.21 -4.88 9.69
CA ALA A 127 -7.78 -5.62 10.83
C ALA A 127 -7.22 -7.07 10.91
N GLU A 128 -7.03 -7.72 9.77
CA GLU A 128 -6.40 -9.05 9.71
C GLU A 128 -4.93 -9.00 10.12
N ASN A 129 -4.17 -8.01 9.61
CA ASN A 129 -2.78 -7.82 9.99
C ASN A 129 -2.62 -7.56 11.49
N GLU A 130 -3.53 -6.83 12.13
CA GLU A 130 -3.50 -6.63 13.58
C GLU A 130 -3.70 -7.95 14.35
N LYS A 131 -4.63 -8.80 13.92
CA LYS A 131 -4.86 -10.13 14.50
C LYS A 131 -3.65 -11.05 14.29
N LEU A 132 -3.05 -11.02 13.10
CA LEU A 132 -1.86 -11.79 12.78
C LEU A 132 -0.65 -11.29 13.58
N GLU A 133 -0.49 -9.98 13.76
CA GLU A 133 0.53 -9.39 14.64
C GLU A 133 0.36 -9.88 16.09
N ALA A 134 -0.86 -9.90 16.61
CA ALA A 134 -1.14 -10.38 17.96
C ALA A 134 -0.82 -11.88 18.12
N ARG A 135 -1.24 -12.70 17.15
CA ARG A 135 -0.94 -14.15 17.12
C ARG A 135 0.56 -14.40 17.01
N ALA A 136 1.26 -13.63 16.19
CA ALA A 136 2.70 -13.78 16.02
C ALA A 136 3.48 -13.35 17.27
N LYS A 137 3.07 -12.27 17.96
CA LYS A 137 3.63 -11.87 19.27
C LYS A 137 3.39 -12.92 20.35
N ALA A 138 2.22 -13.57 20.36
CA ALA A 138 1.92 -14.65 21.30
C ALA A 138 2.73 -15.94 21.01
N SER A 139 3.14 -16.15 19.75
CA SER A 139 3.95 -17.29 19.31
C SER A 139 5.46 -17.05 19.43
N GLU A 140 5.92 -15.80 19.59
CA GLU A 140 7.33 -15.37 19.58
C GLU A 140 8.09 -15.61 20.91
N LYS A 141 8.11 -16.85 21.42
CA LYS A 141 9.23 -17.33 22.25
C LYS A 141 10.34 -17.87 21.33
N GLY A 142 11.08 -17.00 20.61
CA GLY A 142 12.39 -17.44 20.07
C GLY A 142 13.00 -16.80 18.81
N LYS A 143 12.35 -15.88 18.09
CA LYS A 143 12.91 -15.33 16.83
C LYS A 143 13.17 -13.82 16.90
N MET A 144 14.30 -13.42 17.53
CA MET A 144 14.70 -12.00 17.71
C MET A 144 14.93 -11.18 16.42
N LYS A 145 15.07 -11.84 15.26
CA LYS A 145 15.30 -11.15 13.97
C LYS A 145 14.00 -10.61 13.38
N ASP A 146 12.90 -11.35 13.54
CA ASP A 146 11.58 -10.98 13.01
C ASP A 146 10.97 -9.83 13.83
N THR A 147 11.23 -9.77 15.13
CA THR A 147 10.78 -8.67 15.99
C THR A 147 11.35 -7.31 15.57
N MET A 148 12.61 -7.26 15.11
CA MET A 148 13.28 -6.03 14.70
C MET A 148 12.76 -5.48 13.37
N GLU A 149 12.57 -6.33 12.35
CA GLU A 149 11.95 -5.91 11.09
C GLU A 149 10.49 -5.49 11.28
N ARG A 150 9.75 -6.17 12.17
CA ARG A 150 8.36 -5.81 12.51
C ARG A 150 8.25 -4.49 13.26
N ALA A 151 9.14 -4.22 14.21
CA ALA A 151 9.18 -2.94 14.91
C ALA A 151 9.41 -1.77 13.93
N LYS A 152 10.25 -1.99 12.90
CA LYS A 152 10.50 -1.00 11.86
C LYS A 152 9.28 -0.73 11.00
N LEU A 153 8.59 -1.76 10.51
CA LEU A 153 7.36 -1.63 9.72
C LEU A 153 6.22 -0.98 10.51
N LYS A 154 6.08 -1.33 11.79
CA LYS A 154 5.07 -0.73 12.69
C LYS A 154 5.35 0.75 12.96
N SER A 155 6.62 1.12 13.14
CA SER A 155 7.03 2.52 13.25
C SER A 155 6.75 3.31 11.97
N GLU A 156 6.96 2.71 10.80
CA GLU A 156 6.63 3.34 9.52
C GLU A 156 5.13 3.57 9.33
N LEU A 157 4.27 2.62 9.75
CA LEU A 157 2.81 2.77 9.72
C LEU A 157 2.32 3.85 10.69
N ASP A 158 2.81 3.86 11.93
CA ASP A 158 2.40 4.84 12.94
C ASP A 158 2.82 6.27 12.56
N ASN A 159 3.99 6.42 11.92
CA ASN A 159 4.44 7.70 11.36
C ASN A 159 3.56 8.20 10.20
N LEU A 160 3.00 7.29 9.40
CA LEU A 160 2.07 7.65 8.33
C LEU A 160 0.71 8.08 8.86
N GLN A 161 0.22 7.42 9.91
CA GLN A 161 -1.05 7.75 10.55
C GLN A 161 -0.99 9.13 11.23
N ARG A 162 0.09 9.40 11.98
CA ARG A 162 0.32 10.70 12.65
C ARG A 162 0.40 11.89 11.68
N LEU A 163 0.86 11.67 10.45
CA LEU A 163 0.94 12.69 9.41
C LEU A 163 -0.45 13.06 8.87
N VAL A 164 -1.36 12.08 8.78
CA VAL A 164 -2.76 12.33 8.37
C VAL A 164 -3.51 13.14 9.44
N ASP A 165 -3.24 12.88 10.71
CA ASP A 165 -3.93 13.54 11.83
C ASP A 165 -3.37 14.94 12.14
N ARG A 166 -2.15 15.26 11.69
CA ARG A 166 -1.48 16.56 11.93
C ARG A 166 -1.70 17.61 10.85
N ILE A 167 -2.41 17.29 9.76
CA ILE A 167 -2.74 18.27 8.74
C ILE A 167 -3.64 19.35 9.36
N PRO A 168 -3.18 20.62 9.46
CA PRO A 168 -3.97 21.67 10.09
C PRO A 168 -5.30 21.88 9.34
N PRO A 169 -6.44 21.98 10.05
CA PRO A 169 -7.75 22.17 9.44
C PRO A 169 -7.83 23.44 8.58
N ASP A 170 -7.03 24.45 8.91
CA ASP A 170 -6.93 25.73 8.20
C ASP A 170 -6.32 25.56 6.80
N ILE A 171 -5.38 24.64 6.63
CA ILE A 171 -4.77 24.32 5.33
C ILE A 171 -5.78 23.54 4.48
N LEU A 172 -6.53 22.60 5.07
CA LEU A 172 -7.63 21.91 4.37
C LEU A 172 -8.76 22.86 3.95
N ALA A 173 -9.03 23.90 4.75
CA ALA A 173 -10.03 24.92 4.44
C ALA A 173 -9.58 25.85 3.29
N GLU A 174 -8.31 26.26 3.31
CA GLU A 174 -7.71 27.13 2.28
C GLU A 174 -7.65 26.41 0.91
N LEU A 175 -7.31 25.12 0.89
CA LEU A 175 -7.36 24.31 -0.33
C LEU A 175 -8.77 24.11 -0.90
N LYS A 176 -9.75 23.90 -0.03
CA LYS A 176 -11.16 23.82 -0.44
C LYS A 176 -11.69 25.16 -0.96
N ARG A 177 -11.20 26.29 -0.44
CA ARG A 177 -11.52 27.63 -0.95
C ARG A 177 -10.89 27.87 -2.33
N GLN A 178 -9.62 27.51 -2.52
CA GLN A 178 -8.92 27.72 -3.79
C GLN A 178 -9.44 26.81 -4.92
N GLN A 179 -9.82 25.55 -4.63
CA GLN A 179 -10.48 24.68 -5.62
C GLN A 179 -11.81 25.26 -6.13
N ARG A 180 -12.59 25.96 -5.28
CA ARG A 180 -13.85 26.61 -5.67
C ARG A 180 -13.66 27.83 -6.59
N HIS A 181 -12.51 28.50 -6.52
CA HIS A 181 -12.20 29.62 -7.43
C HIS A 181 -11.78 29.13 -8.82
N THR A 182 -10.97 28.07 -8.91
CA THR A 182 -10.56 27.48 -10.20
C THR A 182 -11.69 26.84 -11.02
N VAL A 183 -12.84 26.53 -10.41
CA VAL A 183 -14.03 26.00 -11.12
C VAL A 183 -14.94 27.12 -11.65
N LYS A 184 -14.83 28.35 -11.15
CA LYS A 184 -15.63 29.49 -11.61
C LYS A 184 -15.00 30.26 -12.78
N GLU A 185 -13.73 30.04 -13.08
CA GLU A 185 -12.99 30.69 -14.19
C GLU A 185 -12.76 29.77 -15.41
N ARG A 186 -13.38 28.59 -15.43
CA ARG A 186 -13.48 27.72 -16.62
C ARG A 186 -14.91 27.66 -17.10
#